data_AF-A0A5N7IN72-F1
#
_entry.id   AF-A0A5N7IN72-F1
#
_cell.length_a   1.000
_cell.length_b   1.000
_cell.length_c   1.000
_cell.angle_alpha   90.00
_cell.angle_beta   90.00
_cell.angle_gamma   90.00
#
_symmetry.space_group_name_H-M   'P 1'
#
loop_
_entity.id
_entity.type
_entity.pdbx_description
1 polymer ?
#
loop_
_entity_poly.entity_id
_entity_poly.type
_entity_poly.pdbx_seq_one_letter_code
_entity_poly.pdbx_strand_id
1 'polypeptide(L)'
;MSKKVSITLPDHVYSLALKKSKLTHGENNFSAYLRELISKEFTADDLKTELIKLNEPLWLGITKTSDYSSTCMVCNNPISPGDTICYTNLGFQEVYKNWVHKNCCRKE
;
A
#
# COMPACT_ATOMS: atom_id res chain seq x y z
N MET A 1 -16.12 -23.20 29.67
CA MET A 1 -15.24 -23.89 28.70
C MET A 1 -15.08 -23.01 27.48
N SER A 2 -13.87 -22.53 27.17
CA SER A 2 -13.62 -21.76 25.94
C SER A 2 -13.71 -22.68 24.73
N LYS A 3 -14.60 -22.38 23.77
CA LYS A 3 -14.71 -23.13 22.52
C LYS A 3 -13.41 -22.96 21.72
N LYS A 4 -12.75 -24.06 21.38
CA LYS A 4 -11.66 -24.05 20.41
C LYS A 4 -12.26 -23.89 19.02
N VAL A 5 -11.82 -22.87 18.29
CA VAL A 5 -12.18 -22.64 16.88
C VAL A 5 -11.00 -23.08 16.03
N SER A 6 -11.25 -23.97 15.08
CA SER A 6 -10.29 -24.40 14.08
C SER A 6 -10.75 -23.89 12.72
N ILE A 7 -9.83 -23.35 11.94
CA ILE A 7 -10.08 -22.87 10.58
C ILE A 7 -9.09 -23.51 9.62
N THR A 8 -9.55 -23.83 8.41
CA THR A 8 -8.69 -24.30 7.32
C THR A 8 -8.50 -23.14 6.35
N LEU A 9 -7.25 -22.80 6.07
CA LEU A 9 -6.88 -21.72 5.14
C LEU A 9 -6.09 -22.32 3.96
N PRO A 10 -6.29 -21.85 2.72
CA PRO A 10 -5.39 -22.15 1.63
C PRO A 10 -3.95 -21.68 1.93
N ASP A 11 -2.94 -22.41 1.45
CA ASP A 11 -1.52 -22.16 1.78
C ASP A 11 -1.05 -20.72 1.51
N HIS A 12 -1.51 -20.12 0.39
CA HIS A 12 -1.17 -18.74 0.05
C HIS A 12 -1.80 -17.74 1.02
N VAL A 13 -3.03 -18.00 1.49
CA VAL A 13 -3.72 -17.15 2.49
C VAL A 13 -3.03 -17.29 3.84
N TYR A 14 -2.68 -18.52 4.24
CA TYR A 14 -1.93 -18.77 5.47
C TYR A 14 -0.59 -18.05 5.48
N SER A 15 0.18 -18.16 4.39
CA SER A 15 1.50 -17.52 4.25
C SER A 15 1.41 -15.99 4.36
N LEU A 16 0.40 -15.39 3.74
CA LEU A 16 0.17 -13.94 3.81
C LEU A 16 -0.24 -13.51 5.22
N ALA A 17 -1.19 -14.22 5.82
CA ALA A 17 -1.68 -13.95 7.18
C ALA A 17 -0.54 -14.08 8.20
N LEU A 18 0.33 -15.08 8.06
CA LEU A 18 1.48 -15.29 8.93
C LEU A 18 2.50 -14.14 8.80
N LYS A 19 2.79 -13.68 7.58
CA LYS A 19 3.66 -12.50 7.39
C LYS A 19 3.06 -11.26 8.08
N LYS A 20 1.76 -11.01 7.89
CA LYS A 20 1.07 -9.87 8.53
C LYS A 20 1.03 -9.96 10.04
N SER A 21 0.83 -11.16 10.60
CA SER A 21 0.84 -11.34 12.06
C SER A 21 2.21 -11.05 12.65
N LYS A 22 3.31 -11.45 11.98
CA LYS A 22 4.66 -11.15 12.44
C LYS A 22 4.93 -9.65 12.53
N LEU A 23 4.41 -8.88 11.57
CA LEU A 23 4.58 -7.42 11.53
C LEU A 23 3.75 -6.69 12.60
N THR A 24 2.56 -7.19 12.93
CA THR A 24 1.61 -6.48 13.81
C THR A 24 1.58 -7.01 15.25
N HIS A 25 1.86 -8.29 15.45
CA HIS A 25 1.73 -9.00 16.74
C HIS A 25 3.02 -9.69 17.19
N GLY A 26 4.08 -9.67 16.37
CA GLY A 26 5.36 -10.35 16.64
C GLY A 26 5.38 -11.82 16.21
N GLU A 27 6.54 -12.46 16.38
CA GLU A 27 6.86 -13.76 15.75
C GLU A 27 5.94 -14.92 16.17
N ASN A 28 5.42 -14.92 17.41
CA ASN A 28 4.74 -16.07 18.00
C ASN A 28 3.25 -15.85 18.32
N ASN A 29 2.62 -14.82 17.75
CA ASN A 29 1.25 -14.42 18.10
C ASN A 29 0.24 -14.53 16.94
N PHE A 30 0.40 -15.53 16.07
CA PHE A 30 -0.52 -15.76 14.94
C PHE A 30 -1.98 -15.98 15.39
N SER A 31 -2.20 -16.73 16.47
CA SER A 31 -3.54 -16.96 17.03
C SER A 31 -4.20 -15.69 17.56
N ALA A 32 -3.43 -14.73 18.09
CA ALA A 32 -3.95 -13.46 18.56
C ALA A 32 -4.39 -12.59 17.36
N TYR A 33 -3.57 -12.55 16.31
CA TYR A 33 -3.92 -11.90 15.05
C TYR A 33 -5.22 -12.43 14.45
N LEU A 34 -5.38 -13.76 14.39
CA LEU A 34 -6.62 -14.36 13.88
C LEU A 34 -7.84 -14.02 14.76
N ARG A 35 -7.67 -14.01 16.09
CA ARG A 35 -8.77 -13.60 16.99
C ARG A 35 -9.14 -12.14 16.79
N GLU A 36 -8.17 -11.24 16.65
CA GLU A 36 -8.46 -9.83 16.36
C GLU A 36 -9.26 -9.69 15.08
N LEU A 37 -8.87 -10.39 14.00
CA LEU A 37 -9.61 -10.36 12.74
C LEU A 37 -11.03 -10.88 12.87
N ILE A 38 -11.24 -11.95 13.64
CA ILE A 38 -12.58 -12.51 13.89
C ILE A 38 -13.41 -11.54 14.75
N SER A 39 -12.82 -10.99 15.81
CA SER A 39 -13.48 -10.05 16.73
C SER A 39 -13.78 -8.68 16.10
N LYS A 40 -13.11 -8.33 15.01
CA LYS A 40 -13.43 -7.11 14.24
C LYS A 40 -14.78 -7.21 13.54
N GLU A 41 -15.39 -8.39 13.45
CA GLU A 41 -16.72 -8.62 12.89
C GLU A 41 -16.92 -7.87 11.56
N PHE A 42 -15.92 -7.93 10.67
CA PHE A 42 -15.96 -7.21 9.41
C PHE A 42 -17.29 -7.49 8.69
N THR A 43 -18.11 -6.46 8.53
CA THR A 43 -19.25 -6.56 7.63
C THR A 43 -18.72 -6.68 6.19
N ALA A 44 -19.55 -7.18 5.28
CA ALA A 44 -19.15 -7.27 3.87
C ALA A 44 -18.74 -5.90 3.30
N ASP A 45 -19.35 -4.82 3.79
CA ASP A 45 -19.03 -3.44 3.40
C ASP A 45 -17.70 -2.94 4.00
N ASP A 46 -17.38 -3.32 5.23
CA ASP A 46 -16.08 -3.00 5.84
C ASP A 46 -14.94 -3.69 5.10
N LEU A 47 -15.14 -4.97 4.74
CA LEU A 47 -14.17 -5.72 3.96
C LEU A 47 -13.97 -5.10 2.58
N LYS A 48 -15.06 -4.68 1.92
CA LYS A 48 -14.99 -3.99 0.63
C LYS A 48 -14.22 -2.67 0.74
N THR A 49 -14.44 -1.91 1.81
CA THR A 49 -13.75 -0.64 2.06
C THR A 49 -12.25 -0.85 2.34
N GLU A 50 -11.89 -1.84 3.16
CA GLU A 50 -10.50 -2.25 3.40
C GLU A 50 -9.81 -2.71 2.12
N LEU A 51 -10.50 -3.50 1.29
CA LEU A 51 -9.98 -3.93 -0.01
C LEU A 51 -9.78 -2.77 -0.99
N ILE A 52 -10.66 -1.77 -0.97
CA ILE A 52 -10.47 -0.54 -1.74
C ILE A 52 -9.21 0.18 -1.24
N LYS A 53 -9.06 0.39 0.07
CA LYS A 53 -7.86 1.02 0.65
C LYS A 53 -6.56 0.26 0.40
N LEU A 54 -6.59 -1.08 0.39
CA LEU A 54 -5.43 -1.90 0.05
C LEU A 54 -5.07 -1.83 -1.44
N ASN A 55 -6.07 -1.62 -2.30
CA ASN A 55 -5.90 -1.44 -3.74
C ASN A 55 -5.72 0.02 -4.16
N GLU A 56 -5.91 0.97 -3.24
CA GLU A 56 -5.52 2.35 -3.47
C GLU A 56 -4.03 2.36 -3.75
N PRO A 57 -3.60 2.94 -4.89
CA PRO A 57 -2.17 2.99 -5.15
C PRO A 57 -1.55 3.75 -3.99
N LEU A 58 -0.53 3.15 -3.36
CA LEU A 58 0.19 3.75 -2.25
C LEU A 58 1.11 4.82 -2.84
N TRP A 59 0.67 6.07 -2.85
CA TRP A 59 1.48 7.15 -3.43
C TRP A 59 2.44 7.61 -2.34
N LEU A 60 3.73 7.58 -2.65
CA LEU A 60 4.75 7.81 -1.63
C LEU A 60 4.97 9.27 -1.29
N GLY A 61 4.35 10.20 -2.01
CA GLY A 61 4.67 11.61 -1.84
C GLY A 61 3.55 12.58 -2.15
N ILE A 62 3.85 13.84 -1.83
CA ILE A 62 3.00 15.00 -2.07
C ILE A 62 2.75 15.10 -3.57
N THR A 63 1.50 15.33 -3.96
CA THR A 63 1.15 15.63 -5.36
C THR A 63 0.90 17.10 -5.57
N LYS A 64 1.25 17.58 -6.76
CA LYS A 64 0.89 18.92 -7.23
C LYS A 64 0.60 18.92 -8.72
N THR A 65 -0.04 19.98 -9.20
CA THR A 65 -0.11 20.29 -10.62
C THR A 65 1.23 20.88 -11.06
N SER A 66 1.79 20.37 -12.15
CA SER A 66 3.03 20.90 -12.71
C SER A 66 2.80 22.31 -13.26
N ASP A 67 3.68 23.22 -12.91
CA ASP A 67 3.77 24.58 -13.40
C ASP A 67 4.85 24.74 -14.49
N TYR A 68 5.55 23.65 -14.82
CA TYR A 68 6.68 23.63 -15.74
C TYR A 68 6.63 22.44 -16.70
N SER A 69 7.39 22.56 -17.79
CA SER A 69 7.68 21.44 -18.69
C SER A 69 8.98 20.75 -18.27
N SER A 70 8.96 19.43 -18.14
CA SER A 70 10.16 18.62 -17.87
C SER A 70 10.02 17.22 -18.48
N THR A 71 10.97 16.33 -18.22
CA THR A 71 10.87 14.91 -18.61
C THR A 71 10.82 14.08 -17.33
N CYS A 72 9.83 13.18 -17.25
CA CYS A 72 9.73 12.24 -16.15
C CYS A 72 10.88 11.24 -16.21
N MET A 73 11.75 11.22 -15.19
CA MET A 73 12.93 10.35 -15.15
C MET A 73 12.61 8.85 -15.03
N VAL A 74 11.37 8.49 -14.71
CA VAL A 74 10.96 7.08 -14.51
C VAL A 74 10.41 6.48 -15.81
N CYS A 75 9.58 7.21 -16.56
CA CYS A 75 8.97 6.72 -17.80
C CYS A 75 9.51 7.37 -19.07
N ASN A 76 10.43 8.34 -18.95
CA ASN A 76 11.01 9.13 -20.04
C ASN A 76 10.00 9.92 -20.91
N ASN A 77 8.76 10.04 -20.46
CA ASN A 77 7.73 10.85 -21.12
C ASN A 77 7.77 12.31 -20.62
N PRO A 78 7.35 13.28 -21.45
CA PRO A 78 7.27 14.68 -21.04
C PRO A 78 6.23 14.88 -19.91
N ILE A 79 6.57 15.77 -18.99
CA ILE A 79 5.67 16.39 -18.02
C ILE A 79 5.36 17.77 -18.58
N SER A 80 4.08 18.08 -18.77
CA SER A 80 3.61 19.38 -19.24
C SER A 80 3.01 20.20 -18.08
N PRO A 81 2.99 21.53 -18.19
CA PRO A 81 2.20 22.35 -17.29
C PRO A 81 0.74 21.88 -17.29
N GLY A 82 0.15 21.67 -16.10
CA GLY A 82 -1.18 21.08 -15.94
C GLY A 82 -1.18 19.58 -15.59
N ASP A 83 -0.07 18.86 -15.80
CA ASP A 83 0.03 17.45 -15.44
C ASP A 83 0.06 17.26 -13.91
N THR A 84 -0.55 16.17 -13.43
CA THR A 84 -0.44 15.78 -12.02
C THR A 84 0.88 15.04 -11.78
N ILE A 85 1.75 15.65 -10.98
CA ILE A 85 3.07 15.10 -10.61
C ILE A 85 3.12 14.74 -9.12
N CYS A 86 4.02 13.83 -8.76
CA CYS A 86 4.23 13.34 -7.41
C CYS A 86 5.70 13.45 -7.03
N TYR A 87 5.96 13.86 -5.79
CA TYR A 87 7.31 13.90 -5.23
C TYR A 87 7.79 12.49 -4.88
N THR A 88 8.99 12.15 -5.30
CA THR A 88 9.64 10.89 -4.98
C THR A 88 11.08 11.13 -4.54
N ASN A 89 11.55 10.35 -3.57
CA ASN A 89 12.92 10.43 -3.06
C ASN A 89 13.79 9.30 -3.62
N LEU A 90 13.77 9.13 -4.95
CA LEU A 90 14.60 8.12 -5.65
C LEU A 90 16.09 8.50 -5.71
N GLY A 91 16.54 9.46 -4.92
CA GLY A 91 17.94 9.87 -4.83
C GLY A 91 18.43 10.74 -5.98
N PHE A 92 17.55 11.47 -6.67
CA PHE A 92 17.99 12.41 -7.70
C PHE A 92 18.63 13.66 -7.07
N GLN A 93 19.75 14.10 -7.63
CA GLN A 93 20.54 15.22 -7.10
C GLN A 93 19.86 16.59 -7.26
N GLU A 94 18.89 16.72 -8.17
CA GLU A 94 18.22 17.98 -8.47
C GLU A 94 16.76 17.95 -8.07
N VAL A 95 16.28 19.03 -7.45
CA VAL A 95 14.93 19.11 -6.85
C VAL A 95 13.82 18.85 -7.86
N TYR A 96 13.95 19.31 -9.11
CA TYR A 96 12.95 19.06 -10.15
C TYR A 96 12.94 17.61 -10.64
N LYS A 97 14.04 16.87 -10.51
CA LYS A 97 14.12 15.45 -10.89
C LYS A 97 13.38 14.55 -9.90
N ASN A 98 13.14 15.03 -8.68
CA ASN A 98 12.34 14.35 -7.68
C ASN A 98 10.83 14.44 -7.93
N TRP A 99 10.38 15.18 -8.96
CA TRP A 99 8.98 15.22 -9.35
C TRP A 99 8.77 14.39 -10.61
N VAL A 100 7.95 13.35 -10.49
CA VAL A 100 7.66 12.38 -11.55
C VAL A 100 6.17 12.36 -11.83
N HIS A 101 5.73 11.73 -12.93
CA HIS A 101 4.29 11.49 -13.13
C HIS A 101 3.71 10.76 -11.93
N LYS A 102 2.47 11.10 -11.56
CA LYS A 102 1.74 10.46 -10.45
C LYS A 102 1.81 8.92 -10.48
N ASN A 103 1.69 8.31 -11.66
CA ASN A 103 1.73 6.85 -11.81
C ASN A 103 3.14 6.25 -11.68
N CYS A 104 4.18 7.06 -11.81
CA CYS A 104 5.58 6.66 -11.65
C CYS A 104 6.06 6.74 -10.18
N CYS A 105 5.22 7.27 -9.30
CA CYS A 105 5.48 7.46 -7.87
C CYS A 105 4.98 6.27 -7.04
N ARG A 106 5.22 5.04 -7.52
CA ARG A 106 4.75 3.81 -6.85
C ARG A 106 5.91 3.13 -6.12
N LYS A 107 5.62 2.59 -4.94
CA LYS A 107 6.44 1.56 -4.30
C LYS A 107 6.05 0.22 -4.93
N GLU A 108 7.03 -0.57 -5.36
CA GLU A 108 6.84 -2.04 -5.45
C GLU A 108 6.73 -2.64 -4.05
#